data_AF-A0A851GK86-F1
#
_entry.id   AF-A0A851GK86-F1
#
_cell.length_a   1.000
_cell.length_b   1.000
_cell.length_c   1.000
_cell.angle_alpha   90.00
_cell.angle_beta   90.00
_cell.angle_gamma   90.00
#
_symmetry.space_group_name_H-M   'P 1'
#
loop_
_entity.id
_entity.type
_entity.pdbx_description
1 polymer ?
#
loop_
_entity_poly.entity_id
_entity_poly.type
_entity_poly.pdbx_seq_one_letter_code
_entity_poly.pdbx_strand_id
1 'polypeptide(L)'
;MKRFFYSSMTISFLVLIVTGGLRFLIPFNLNLSRLHIVSGIILSLLVLIHLAGKAKTLRRIIAPKHGRKAWLASALTLALCIGVGLAAWFGTPGVSHLMGLSYESRNHASIFRAQDNVASDHQSRWLRTSKLTSTGASIDIELLWNCPAEHHAVAIWAETQSGTIIETLYLSGSLSFSDEHPWESKRQRRGQILPIWRHRYTSVCGIAPTGATDLISQPTINHQWLLDHHLNKTSKPFTLFVEINIAGDKHSSLIYASRIDPESPNAYTLLNLIGHSHGSLKDGEINYEISQLPARINQVERILVKTIWK
;
A
#
# COMPACT_ATOMS: atom_id res chain seq x y z
N MET A 1 9.10 -4.92 -45.01
CA MET A 1 8.84 -5.93 -43.95
C MET A 1 10.02 -6.16 -43.00
N LYS A 2 11.20 -6.61 -43.46
CA LYS A 2 12.33 -6.91 -42.55
C LYS A 2 12.82 -5.70 -41.72
N ARG A 3 12.94 -4.52 -42.32
CA ARG A 3 13.33 -3.28 -41.61
C ARG A 3 12.33 -2.93 -40.50
N PHE A 4 11.03 -2.98 -40.82
CA PHE A 4 9.95 -2.74 -39.85
C PHE A 4 10.01 -3.71 -38.66
N PHE A 5 10.26 -5.00 -38.92
CA PHE A 5 10.37 -6.01 -37.87
C PHE A 5 11.53 -5.73 -36.91
N TYR A 6 12.73 -5.43 -37.43
CA TYR A 6 13.88 -5.11 -36.59
C TYR A 6 13.68 -3.80 -35.82
N SER A 7 13.14 -2.76 -36.47
CA SER A 7 12.80 -1.51 -35.80
C SER A 7 11.80 -1.71 -34.67
N SER A 8 10.75 -2.52 -34.88
CA SER A 8 9.76 -2.84 -33.85
C SER A 8 10.36 -3.59 -32.66
N MET A 9 11.27 -4.54 -32.91
CA MET A 9 12.00 -5.25 -31.87
C MET A 9 12.90 -4.30 -31.05
N THR A 10 13.64 -3.42 -31.72
CA THR A 10 14.50 -2.41 -31.07
C THR A 10 13.69 -1.42 -30.24
N ILE A 11 12.58 -0.91 -30.77
CA ILE A 11 11.70 0.01 -30.04
C ILE A 11 11.13 -0.68 -28.80
N SER A 12 10.60 -1.91 -28.94
CA SER A 12 10.03 -2.66 -27.82
C SER A 12 11.09 -2.93 -26.73
N PHE A 13 12.33 -3.23 -27.13
CA PHE A 13 13.46 -3.39 -26.21
C PHE A 13 13.82 -2.09 -25.47
N LEU A 14 13.89 -0.96 -26.18
CA LEU A 14 14.12 0.35 -25.55
C LEU A 14 13.01 0.70 -24.56
N VAL A 15 11.75 0.44 -24.91
CA VAL A 15 10.61 0.64 -24.01
C VAL A 15 10.79 -0.21 -22.75
N LEU A 16 11.19 -1.47 -22.86
CA LEU A 16 11.42 -2.33 -21.68
C LEU A 16 12.54 -1.82 -20.77
N ILE A 17 13.66 -1.35 -21.34
CA ILE A 17 14.76 -0.77 -20.55
C ILE A 17 14.27 0.48 -19.80
N VAL A 18 13.66 1.42 -20.52
CA VAL A 18 13.22 2.69 -19.94
C VAL A 18 12.15 2.44 -18.89
N THR A 19 11.13 1.64 -19.20
CA THR A 19 10.04 1.36 -18.27
C THR A 19 10.49 0.49 -17.09
N GLY A 20 11.43 -0.43 -17.28
CA GLY A 20 12.03 -1.21 -16.19
C GLY A 20 12.86 -0.33 -15.24
N GLY A 21 13.68 0.57 -15.79
CA GLY A 21 14.45 1.54 -15.01
C GLY A 21 13.56 2.54 -14.27
N LEU A 22 12.52 3.07 -14.93
CA LEU A 22 11.55 3.93 -14.27
C LEU A 22 10.86 3.21 -13.12
N ARG A 23 10.37 1.97 -13.31
CA ARG A 23 9.75 1.18 -12.24
C ARG A 23 10.68 0.92 -11.04
N PHE A 24 11.99 1.00 -11.25
CA PHE A 24 12.96 0.92 -10.17
C PHE A 24 13.15 2.24 -9.42
N LEU A 25 12.96 3.39 -10.08
CA LEU A 25 13.29 4.72 -9.56
C LEU A 25 12.08 5.54 -9.07
N ILE A 26 10.87 5.26 -9.56
CA ILE A 26 9.67 6.04 -9.25
C ILE A 26 8.59 5.19 -8.55
N PRO A 27 7.60 5.80 -7.88
CA PRO A 27 6.47 5.08 -7.31
C PRO A 27 5.73 4.25 -8.36
N PHE A 28 5.17 3.13 -7.92
CA PHE A 28 4.39 2.22 -8.74
C PHE A 28 3.28 2.99 -9.46
N ASN A 29 3.30 2.86 -10.78
CA ASN A 29 2.34 3.46 -11.68
C ASN A 29 1.74 2.34 -12.55
N LEU A 30 0.41 2.25 -12.56
CA LEU A 30 -0.32 1.22 -13.29
C LEU A 30 -0.12 1.37 -14.81
N ASN A 31 -0.08 2.59 -15.34
CA ASN A 31 0.10 2.85 -16.77
C ASN A 31 1.50 2.42 -17.21
N LEU A 32 2.52 2.75 -16.42
CA LEU A 32 3.90 2.34 -16.66
C LEU A 32 4.04 0.81 -16.63
N SER A 33 3.40 0.17 -15.67
CA SER A 33 3.44 -1.29 -15.52
C SER A 33 2.74 -2.01 -16.68
N ARG A 34 1.57 -1.51 -17.10
CA ARG A 34 0.86 -2.01 -18.29
C ARG A 34 1.71 -1.91 -19.54
N LEU A 35 2.33 -0.75 -19.77
CA LEU A 35 3.20 -0.54 -20.93
C LEU A 35 4.40 -1.51 -20.94
N HIS A 36 5.04 -1.72 -19.79
CA HIS A 36 6.17 -2.66 -19.66
C HIS A 36 5.76 -4.10 -20.00
N ILE A 37 4.67 -4.58 -19.39
CA ILE A 37 4.19 -5.96 -19.57
C ILE A 37 3.79 -6.21 -21.03
N VAL A 38 2.99 -5.32 -21.62
CA VAL A 38 2.55 -5.46 -23.01
C VAL A 38 3.74 -5.40 -23.97
N SER A 39 4.69 -4.48 -23.76
CA SER A 39 5.91 -4.41 -24.57
C SER A 39 6.77 -5.66 -24.44
N GLY A 40 6.80 -6.29 -23.25
CA GLY A 40 7.48 -7.56 -22.98
C GLY A 40 6.88 -8.74 -23.73
N ILE A 41 5.55 -8.82 -23.77
CA ILE A 41 4.83 -9.84 -24.56
C ILE A 41 5.10 -9.64 -26.05
N ILE A 42 5.00 -8.40 -26.55
CA ILE A 42 5.27 -8.08 -27.96
C ILE A 42 6.71 -8.43 -28.33
N LEU A 43 7.69 -8.02 -27.52
CA LEU A 43 9.09 -8.35 -27.76
C LEU A 43 9.32 -9.86 -27.77
N SER A 44 8.73 -10.60 -26.83
CA SER A 44 8.85 -12.06 -26.76
C SER A 44 8.31 -12.73 -28.02
N LEU A 45 7.14 -12.31 -28.52
CA LEU A 45 6.56 -12.82 -29.76
C LEU A 45 7.45 -12.49 -30.97
N LEU A 46 7.95 -11.26 -31.06
CA LEU A 46 8.88 -10.85 -32.13
C LEU A 46 10.16 -11.69 -32.09
N VAL A 47 10.75 -11.91 -30.92
CA VAL A 47 11.94 -12.76 -30.77
C VAL A 47 11.66 -14.21 -31.17
N LEU A 48 10.52 -14.79 -30.80
CA LEU A 48 10.13 -16.14 -31.21
C LEU A 48 9.95 -16.26 -32.72
N ILE A 49 9.27 -15.30 -33.36
CA ILE A 49 9.12 -15.24 -34.82
C ILE A 49 10.50 -15.08 -35.49
N HIS A 50 11.38 -14.25 -34.92
CA HIS A 50 12.73 -14.06 -35.41
C HIS A 50 13.54 -15.35 -35.40
N LEU A 51 13.50 -16.07 -34.27
CA LEU A 51 14.18 -17.35 -34.07
C LEU A 51 13.63 -18.42 -35.01
N ALA A 52 12.30 -18.54 -35.14
CA ALA A 52 11.67 -19.47 -36.06
C ALA A 52 12.07 -19.20 -37.52
N GLY A 53 12.06 -17.94 -37.95
CA GLY A 53 12.50 -17.52 -39.28
C GLY A 53 13.99 -17.73 -39.54
N LYS A 54 14.79 -17.93 -38.49
CA LYS A 54 16.24 -18.20 -38.55
C LYS A 54 16.62 -19.59 -38.03
N ALA A 55 15.66 -20.50 -37.85
CA ALA A 55 15.90 -21.81 -37.25
C ALA A 55 16.98 -22.63 -37.96
N LYS A 56 17.05 -22.58 -39.31
CA LYS A 56 18.11 -23.24 -40.09
C LYS A 56 19.51 -22.66 -39.78
N THR A 57 19.62 -21.34 -39.68
CA THR A 57 20.87 -20.65 -39.33
C THR A 57 21.26 -20.92 -37.88
N LEU A 58 20.29 -20.89 -36.96
CA LEU A 58 20.49 -21.18 -35.55
C LEU A 58 20.97 -22.62 -35.34
N ARG A 59 20.35 -23.59 -36.03
CA ARG A 59 20.79 -24.99 -36.03
C ARG A 59 22.23 -25.14 -36.54
N ARG A 60 22.66 -24.32 -37.50
CA ARG A 60 24.04 -24.31 -38.01
C ARG A 60 25.04 -23.68 -37.05
N ILE A 61 24.61 -22.71 -36.24
CA ILE A 61 25.43 -22.05 -35.21
C ILE A 61 25.57 -22.98 -33.98
N ILE A 62 24.49 -23.66 -33.60
CA ILE A 62 24.45 -24.61 -32.48
C ILE A 62 25.08 -25.97 -32.86
N ALA A 63 25.07 -26.33 -34.16
CA ALA A 63 25.79 -27.49 -34.64
C ALA A 63 27.27 -27.38 -34.22
N PRO A 64 27.84 -28.44 -33.62
CA PRO A 64 29.17 -28.38 -33.05
C PRO A 64 30.20 -28.01 -34.12
N LYS A 65 30.74 -26.80 -34.04
CA LYS A 65 31.96 -26.45 -34.79
C LYS A 65 33.11 -27.24 -34.18
N HIS A 66 33.92 -27.90 -35.01
CA HIS A 66 35.11 -28.62 -34.56
C HIS A 66 36.05 -27.64 -33.82
N GLY A 67 36.09 -27.74 -32.48
CA GLY A 67 36.91 -26.89 -31.62
C GLY A 67 36.33 -26.74 -30.21
N ARG A 68 36.98 -27.37 -29.21
CA ARG A 68 36.57 -27.42 -27.80
C ARG A 68 36.29 -26.04 -27.17
N LYS A 69 36.97 -24.98 -27.64
CA LYS A 69 36.86 -23.60 -27.12
C LYS A 69 35.55 -22.88 -27.48
N ALA A 70 34.98 -23.12 -28.67
CA ALA A 70 33.77 -22.41 -29.12
C ALA A 70 32.50 -22.89 -28.41
N TRP A 71 32.43 -24.19 -28.10
CA TRP A 71 31.32 -24.77 -27.36
C TRP A 71 31.34 -24.37 -25.88
N LEU A 72 32.53 -24.31 -25.27
CA LEU A 72 32.71 -23.85 -23.89
C LEU A 72 32.20 -22.42 -23.68
N ALA A 73 32.50 -21.49 -24.58
CA ALA A 73 32.03 -20.10 -24.46
C ALA A 73 30.50 -19.98 -24.50
N SER A 74 29.85 -20.75 -25.38
CA SER A 74 28.39 -20.75 -25.52
C SER A 74 27.70 -21.41 -24.32
N ALA A 75 28.24 -22.54 -23.85
CA ALA A 75 27.77 -23.23 -22.66
C ALA A 75 27.92 -22.36 -21.40
N LEU A 76 29.06 -21.67 -21.25
CA LEU A 76 29.31 -20.74 -20.16
C LEU A 76 28.34 -19.55 -20.17
N THR A 77 28.08 -18.98 -21.35
CA THR A 77 27.12 -17.86 -21.48
C THR A 77 25.71 -18.29 -21.08
N LEU A 78 25.26 -19.46 -21.55
CA LEU A 78 23.94 -19.99 -21.19
C LEU A 78 23.86 -20.31 -19.69
N ALA A 79 24.89 -20.94 -19.13
CA ALA A 79 24.98 -21.21 -17.70
C ALA A 79 24.94 -19.92 -16.87
N LEU A 80 25.61 -18.86 -17.32
CA LEU A 80 25.57 -17.55 -16.67
C LEU A 80 24.16 -16.94 -16.73
N CYS A 81 23.49 -16.96 -17.88
CA CYS A 81 22.13 -16.44 -18.01
C CYS A 81 21.13 -17.20 -17.13
N ILE A 82 21.21 -18.53 -17.12
CA ILE A 82 20.39 -19.37 -16.23
C ILE A 82 20.72 -19.08 -14.77
N GLY A 83 22.00 -18.99 -14.42
CA GLY A 83 22.46 -18.68 -13.08
C GLY A 83 21.93 -17.34 -12.57
N VAL A 84 22.00 -16.28 -13.39
CA VAL A 84 21.45 -14.96 -13.06
C VAL A 84 19.92 -15.03 -12.92
N GLY A 85 19.23 -15.75 -13.81
CA GLY A 85 17.78 -15.93 -13.74
C GLY A 85 17.34 -16.64 -12.47
N LEU A 86 18.02 -17.73 -12.09
CA LEU A 86 17.77 -18.46 -10.85
C LEU A 86 18.12 -17.62 -9.61
N ALA A 87 19.24 -16.90 -9.64
CA ALA A 87 19.65 -16.00 -8.58
C ALA A 87 18.64 -14.88 -8.33
N ALA A 88 18.00 -14.39 -9.41
CA ALA A 88 16.91 -13.44 -9.33
C ALA A 88 15.61 -14.06 -8.81
N TRP A 89 15.26 -15.27 -9.27
CA TRP A 89 14.07 -15.99 -8.83
C TRP A 89 14.10 -16.35 -7.33
N PHE A 90 15.25 -16.83 -6.83
CA PHE A 90 15.41 -17.22 -5.43
C PHE A 90 15.83 -16.08 -4.50
N GLY A 91 15.98 -14.85 -5.00
CA GLY A 91 16.31 -13.69 -4.16
C GLY A 91 17.64 -13.82 -3.42
N THR A 92 18.68 -14.29 -4.11
CA THR A 92 20.03 -14.39 -3.53
C THR A 92 20.52 -13.04 -2.97
N PRO A 93 21.43 -13.02 -1.98
CA PRO A 93 21.78 -11.80 -1.24
C PRO A 93 22.17 -10.60 -2.13
N GLY A 94 22.90 -10.82 -3.23
CA GLY A 94 23.27 -9.76 -4.16
C GLY A 94 22.09 -9.14 -4.90
N VAL A 95 21.14 -9.96 -5.35
CA VAL A 95 19.92 -9.46 -6.02
C VAL A 95 19.02 -8.75 -5.01
N SER A 96 18.87 -9.30 -3.82
CA SER A 96 18.06 -8.72 -2.75
C SER A 96 18.61 -7.36 -2.30
N HIS A 97 19.93 -7.20 -2.21
CA HIS A 97 20.55 -5.91 -1.94
C HIS A 97 20.28 -4.89 -3.06
N LEU A 98 20.37 -5.30 -4.32
CA LEU A 98 20.06 -4.43 -5.47
C LEU A 98 18.59 -4.01 -5.44
N MET A 99 17.67 -4.93 -5.13
CA MET A 99 16.24 -4.61 -4.94
C MET A 99 16.01 -3.67 -3.76
N GLY A 100 16.80 -3.76 -2.69
CA GLY A 100 16.83 -2.82 -1.57
C GLY A 100 17.13 -1.36 -1.96
N LEU A 101 17.75 -1.13 -3.13
CA LEU A 101 18.00 0.21 -3.65
C LEU A 101 16.82 0.79 -4.45
N SER A 102 15.82 -0.02 -4.80
CA SER A 102 14.65 0.43 -5.55
C SER A 102 13.81 1.42 -4.74
N TYR A 103 13.11 2.31 -5.44
CA TYR A 103 12.19 3.27 -4.83
C TYR A 103 11.14 2.56 -3.97
N GLU A 104 10.54 1.50 -4.49
CA GLU A 104 9.54 0.73 -3.74
C GLU A 104 10.19 0.14 -2.50
N SER A 105 11.31 -0.59 -2.57
CA SER A 105 11.90 -1.19 -1.36
C SER A 105 12.33 -0.18 -0.30
N ARG A 106 12.79 1.01 -0.70
CA ARG A 106 13.19 2.08 0.25
C ARG A 106 12.00 2.76 0.91
N ASN A 107 10.85 2.79 0.23
CA ASN A 107 9.65 3.49 0.69
C ASN A 107 8.48 2.54 1.01
N HIS A 108 8.66 1.22 0.90
CA HIS A 108 7.59 0.22 1.07
C HIS A 108 7.07 0.19 2.51
N ALA A 109 7.95 0.47 3.48
CA ALA A 109 7.58 0.58 4.89
C ALA A 109 6.79 1.86 5.21
N SER A 110 6.75 2.83 4.28
CA SER A 110 6.37 4.20 4.58
C SER A 110 5.19 4.75 3.79
N ILE A 111 4.65 4.05 2.78
CA ILE A 111 3.57 4.62 1.96
C ILE A 111 2.24 3.91 2.23
N PHE A 112 1.33 4.62 2.90
CA PHE A 112 -0.10 4.35 2.79
C PHE A 112 -0.63 4.99 1.51
N ARG A 113 -1.35 4.24 0.69
CA ARG A 113 -1.99 4.74 -0.53
C ARG A 113 -3.50 4.69 -0.33
N ALA A 114 -4.12 5.85 -0.18
CA ALA A 114 -5.57 5.96 -0.26
C ALA A 114 -6.04 5.50 -1.64
N GLN A 115 -7.26 4.94 -1.71
CA GLN A 115 -7.84 4.52 -2.98
C GLN A 115 -8.29 5.73 -3.79
N ASP A 116 -8.32 5.59 -5.12
CA ASP A 116 -8.71 6.66 -6.04
C ASP A 116 -10.15 7.16 -5.82
N ASN A 117 -10.98 6.36 -5.15
CA ASN A 117 -12.37 6.69 -4.82
C ASN A 117 -12.57 7.26 -3.40
N VAL A 118 -11.48 7.57 -2.71
CA VAL A 118 -11.49 8.25 -1.41
C VAL A 118 -10.98 9.67 -1.59
N ALA A 119 -11.82 10.65 -1.29
CA ALA A 119 -11.46 12.05 -1.26
C ALA A 119 -11.40 12.53 0.19
N SER A 120 -10.40 13.32 0.53
CA SER A 120 -10.30 13.95 1.86
C SER A 120 -9.95 15.42 1.74
N ASP A 121 -10.62 16.23 2.54
CA ASP A 121 -10.34 17.66 2.71
C ASP A 121 -10.06 17.92 4.19
N HIS A 122 -9.02 18.71 4.46
CA HIS A 122 -8.53 18.97 5.80
C HIS A 122 -8.35 20.48 6.00
N GLN A 123 -9.11 21.02 6.95
CA GLN A 123 -9.00 22.40 7.40
C GLN A 123 -8.69 22.44 8.90
N SER A 124 -8.32 23.61 9.41
CA SER A 124 -7.97 23.77 10.83
C SER A 124 -9.11 23.38 11.78
N ARG A 125 -10.37 23.53 11.36
CA ARG A 125 -11.55 23.26 12.20
C ARG A 125 -12.26 21.94 11.89
N TRP A 126 -12.07 21.36 10.71
CA TRP A 126 -12.75 20.12 10.33
C TRP A 126 -11.91 19.28 9.38
N LEU A 127 -12.13 17.96 9.44
CA LEU A 127 -11.61 16.98 8.51
C LEU A 127 -12.81 16.24 7.90
N ARG A 128 -12.87 16.16 6.57
CA ARG A 128 -13.89 15.37 5.88
C ARG A 128 -13.23 14.34 4.99
N THR A 129 -13.66 13.10 5.11
CA THR A 129 -13.23 12.00 4.24
C THR A 129 -14.47 11.30 3.69
N SER A 130 -14.58 11.27 2.36
CA SER A 130 -15.68 10.60 1.67
C SER A 130 -15.16 9.51 0.76
N LYS A 131 -15.79 8.35 0.81
CA LYS A 131 -15.58 7.25 -0.14
C LYS A 131 -16.83 7.03 -0.97
N LEU A 132 -16.66 6.95 -2.29
CA LEU A 132 -17.72 6.62 -3.23
C LEU A 132 -17.43 5.26 -3.87
N THR A 133 -18.38 4.33 -3.76
CA THR A 133 -18.24 3.01 -4.38
C THR A 133 -18.66 3.06 -5.85
N SER A 134 -18.16 2.11 -6.63
CA SER A 134 -18.57 1.94 -8.03
C SER A 134 -20.08 1.71 -8.22
N THR A 135 -20.76 1.19 -7.20
CA THR A 135 -22.21 0.95 -7.23
C THR A 135 -23.02 2.22 -6.95
N GLY A 136 -22.40 3.26 -6.40
CA GLY A 136 -23.05 4.52 -6.02
C GLY A 136 -23.42 4.63 -4.53
N ALA A 137 -23.10 3.61 -3.71
CA ALA A 137 -23.11 3.73 -2.26
C ALA A 137 -21.94 4.60 -1.79
N SER A 138 -22.11 5.32 -0.67
CA SER A 138 -21.07 6.21 -0.16
C SER A 138 -21.01 6.23 1.36
N ILE A 139 -19.81 6.45 1.88
CA ILE A 139 -19.58 6.78 3.28
C ILE A 139 -18.87 8.13 3.34
N ASP A 140 -19.39 9.04 4.15
CA ASP A 140 -18.87 10.40 4.33
C ASP A 140 -18.66 10.65 5.82
N ILE A 141 -17.44 11.01 6.20
CA ILE A 141 -16.99 11.09 7.58
C ILE A 141 -16.56 12.53 7.82
N GLU A 142 -17.22 13.19 8.78
CA GLU A 142 -16.94 14.55 9.20
C GLU A 142 -16.43 14.53 10.64
N LEU A 143 -15.21 14.99 10.84
CA LEU A 143 -14.58 15.21 12.13
C LEU A 143 -14.51 16.71 12.38
N LEU A 144 -15.13 17.17 13.47
CA LEU A 144 -15.19 18.57 13.84
C LEU A 144 -14.40 18.80 15.14
N TRP A 145 -13.52 19.78 15.12
CA TRP A 145 -12.66 20.13 16.25
C TRP A 145 -13.23 21.32 17.03
N ASN A 146 -13.15 21.25 18.36
CA ASN A 146 -13.45 22.40 19.22
C ASN A 146 -12.31 23.44 19.22
N CYS A 147 -11.08 23.00 18.94
CA CYS A 147 -9.88 23.84 18.83
C CYS A 147 -9.15 23.58 17.50
N PRO A 148 -8.44 24.57 16.92
CA PRO A 148 -7.69 24.37 15.67
C PRO A 148 -6.71 23.20 15.74
N ALA A 149 -6.76 22.32 14.73
CA ALA A 149 -6.06 21.04 14.69
C ALA A 149 -4.70 21.07 13.95
N GLU A 150 -3.95 22.17 14.06
CA GLU A 150 -2.77 22.40 13.20
C GLU A 150 -1.67 21.33 13.34
N HIS A 151 -1.70 20.50 14.39
CA HIS A 151 -0.77 19.39 14.62
C HIS A 151 -1.43 18.10 15.13
N HIS A 152 -2.66 17.79 14.68
CA HIS A 152 -3.30 16.51 15.03
C HIS A 152 -2.92 15.42 14.01
N ALA A 153 -2.53 14.26 14.53
CA ALA A 153 -2.39 13.04 13.75
C ALA A 153 -3.70 12.26 13.81
N VAL A 154 -4.22 11.86 12.65
CA VAL A 154 -5.51 11.16 12.55
C VAL A 154 -5.37 9.96 11.62
N ALA A 155 -5.88 8.81 12.08
CA ALA A 155 -6.14 7.65 11.24
C ALA A 155 -7.62 7.29 11.27
N ILE A 156 -8.21 7.03 10.10
CA ILE A 156 -9.59 6.55 9.97
C ILE A 156 -9.58 5.23 9.21
N TRP A 157 -10.16 4.18 9.78
CA TRP A 157 -10.22 2.87 9.15
C TRP A 157 -11.49 2.10 9.52
N ALA A 158 -11.82 1.10 8.70
CA ALA A 158 -12.94 0.20 8.92
C ALA A 158 -12.43 -1.21 9.25
N GLU A 159 -13.09 -1.88 10.20
CA GLU A 159 -12.84 -3.27 10.57
C GLU A 159 -14.11 -4.11 10.46
N THR A 160 -13.92 -5.39 10.16
CA THR A 160 -14.95 -6.42 10.26
C THR A 160 -15.35 -6.67 11.73
N GLN A 161 -16.47 -7.37 11.94
CA GLN A 161 -16.88 -7.82 13.29
C GLN A 161 -15.87 -8.76 13.96
N SER A 162 -14.99 -9.41 13.18
CA SER A 162 -13.91 -10.25 13.68
C SER A 162 -12.63 -9.48 14.01
N GLY A 163 -12.61 -8.14 13.88
CA GLY A 163 -11.44 -7.30 14.19
C GLY A 163 -10.36 -7.29 13.10
N THR A 164 -10.69 -7.73 11.89
CA THR A 164 -9.78 -7.64 10.72
C THR A 164 -10.01 -6.31 10.00
N ILE A 165 -8.94 -5.58 9.67
CA ILE A 165 -9.03 -4.37 8.83
C ILE A 165 -9.65 -4.73 7.48
N ILE A 166 -10.68 -3.97 7.12
CA ILE A 166 -11.23 -3.93 5.78
C ILE A 166 -10.38 -2.93 4.98
N GLU A 167 -10.39 -1.66 5.39
CA GLU A 167 -9.77 -0.58 4.65
C GLU A 167 -9.37 0.58 5.57
N THR A 168 -8.21 1.20 5.31
CA THR A 168 -7.87 2.51 5.87
C THR A 168 -8.37 3.60 4.91
N LEU A 169 -9.22 4.48 5.41
CA LEU A 169 -9.87 5.55 4.63
C LEU A 169 -9.05 6.85 4.66
N TYR A 170 -8.40 7.14 5.77
CA TYR A 170 -7.62 8.37 5.90
C TYR A 170 -6.42 8.19 6.82
N LEU A 171 -5.34 8.88 6.48
CA LEU A 171 -4.17 9.06 7.32
C LEU A 171 -3.63 10.48 7.13
N SER A 172 -3.43 11.20 8.22
CA SER A 172 -3.11 12.63 8.20
C SER A 172 -1.75 12.96 7.58
N GLY A 173 -1.75 13.91 6.64
CA GLY A 173 -0.55 14.63 6.17
C GLY A 173 0.62 13.73 5.77
N SER A 174 1.82 14.04 6.28
CA SER A 174 3.05 13.30 5.95
C SER A 174 3.16 11.92 6.60
N LEU A 175 2.27 11.57 7.54
CA LEU A 175 2.15 10.19 8.02
C LEU A 175 1.65 9.26 6.92
N SER A 176 1.03 9.74 5.84
CA SER A 176 0.70 8.88 4.70
C SER A 176 1.91 8.46 3.87
N PHE A 177 2.98 9.28 3.85
CA PHE A 177 4.13 9.11 2.94
C PHE A 177 5.41 8.63 3.63
N SER A 178 5.54 8.87 4.95
CA SER A 178 6.76 8.57 5.71
C SER A 178 6.46 7.80 6.99
N ASP A 179 7.26 6.77 7.31
CA ASP A 179 7.16 6.07 8.60
C ASP A 179 7.74 6.93 9.72
N GLU A 180 8.71 7.79 9.44
CA GLU A 180 9.23 8.78 10.38
C GLU A 180 8.65 10.17 10.10
N HIS A 181 8.14 10.83 11.13
CA HIS A 181 7.50 12.13 11.05
C HIS A 181 8.04 13.07 12.13
N PRO A 182 8.27 14.36 11.83
CA PRO A 182 8.54 15.36 12.85
C PRO A 182 7.35 15.49 13.81
N TRP A 183 7.51 15.02 15.04
CA TRP A 183 6.51 15.08 16.10
C TRP A 183 7.15 15.63 17.38
N GLU A 184 6.56 16.68 17.96
CA GLU A 184 7.04 17.30 19.20
C GLU A 184 8.56 17.59 19.19
N SER A 185 9.05 18.26 18.13
CA SER A 185 10.47 18.60 17.90
C SER A 185 11.45 17.43 17.70
N LYS A 186 10.96 16.18 17.64
CA LYS A 186 11.77 14.98 17.36
C LYS A 186 11.24 14.23 16.15
N ARG A 187 12.04 13.32 15.58
CA ARG A 187 11.52 12.34 14.62
C ARG A 187 10.95 11.17 15.39
N GLN A 188 9.65 10.93 15.23
CA GLN A 188 8.97 9.77 15.79
C GLN A 188 8.44 8.89 14.68
N ARG A 189 8.34 7.58 14.97
CA ARG A 189 7.74 6.64 14.04
C ARG A 189 6.23 6.73 14.08
N ARG A 190 5.58 6.42 12.97
CA ARG A 190 4.13 6.40 12.83
C ARG A 190 3.47 5.49 13.85
N GLY A 191 4.09 4.35 14.16
CA GLY A 191 3.61 3.43 15.21
C GLY A 191 3.74 3.96 16.63
N GLN A 192 4.49 5.04 16.86
CA GLN A 192 4.54 5.73 18.15
C GLN A 192 3.46 6.81 18.25
N ILE A 193 3.08 7.40 17.12
CA ILE A 193 2.09 8.47 17.03
C ILE A 193 0.66 7.89 16.96
N LEU A 194 0.46 6.85 16.15
CA LEU A 194 -0.81 6.16 15.93
C LEU A 194 -0.63 4.64 16.15
N PRO A 195 -0.33 4.22 17.40
CA PRO A 195 0.01 2.83 17.71
C PRO A 195 -1.09 1.84 17.37
N ILE A 196 -2.36 2.15 17.62
CA ILE A 196 -3.44 1.17 17.49
C ILE A 196 -3.67 0.87 16.01
N TRP A 197 -3.88 1.91 15.20
CA TRP A 197 -4.00 1.77 13.76
C TRP A 197 -2.77 1.08 13.17
N ARG A 198 -1.54 1.44 13.60
CA ARG A 198 -0.32 0.86 13.01
C ARG A 198 -0.17 -0.64 13.29
N HIS A 199 -0.55 -1.09 14.49
CA HIS A 199 -0.58 -2.53 14.82
C HIS A 199 -1.62 -3.25 13.97
N ARG A 200 -2.83 -2.70 13.84
CA ARG A 200 -3.88 -3.28 12.98
C ARG A 200 -3.45 -3.34 11.52
N TYR A 201 -2.80 -2.28 11.02
CA TYR A 201 -2.29 -2.18 9.66
C TYR A 201 -1.15 -3.18 9.36
N THR A 202 -0.43 -3.67 10.38
CA THR A 202 0.60 -4.71 10.22
C THR A 202 0.02 -5.98 9.60
N SER A 203 -1.21 -6.35 9.95
CA SER A 203 -1.90 -7.51 9.37
C SER A 203 -2.13 -7.38 7.85
N VAL A 204 -2.19 -6.15 7.35
CA VAL A 204 -2.41 -5.83 5.94
C VAL A 204 -1.08 -5.70 5.20
N CYS A 205 -0.12 -4.96 5.77
CA CYS A 205 1.14 -4.62 5.10
C CYS A 205 2.27 -5.63 5.31
N GLY A 206 2.17 -6.56 6.28
CA GLY A 206 3.20 -7.54 6.60
C GLY A 206 4.44 -6.97 7.31
N ILE A 207 4.40 -5.70 7.71
CA ILE A 207 5.53 -4.98 8.34
C ILE A 207 5.15 -4.57 9.74
N ALA A 208 5.88 -5.05 10.75
CA ALA A 208 5.65 -4.71 12.15
C ALA A 208 5.81 -3.19 12.41
N PRO A 209 5.22 -2.64 13.48
CA PRO A 209 5.38 -1.21 13.83
C PRO A 209 6.85 -0.78 14.03
N THR A 210 7.72 -1.73 14.36
CA THR A 210 9.18 -1.56 14.48
C THR A 210 9.92 -1.54 13.14
N GLY A 211 9.22 -1.70 12.02
CA GLY A 211 9.80 -1.80 10.69
C GLY A 211 10.41 -3.18 10.37
N ALA A 212 10.33 -4.14 11.30
CA ALA A 212 10.73 -5.52 11.02
C ALA A 212 9.77 -6.15 10.00
N THR A 213 10.35 -6.75 8.96
CA THR A 213 9.62 -7.55 7.96
C THR A 213 9.62 -9.00 8.41
N ASP A 214 8.44 -9.61 8.49
CA ASP A 214 8.37 -11.06 8.63
C ASP A 214 8.66 -11.70 7.27
N LEU A 215 9.62 -12.62 7.24
CA LEU A 215 10.07 -13.31 6.01
C LEU A 215 8.92 -14.07 5.32
N ILE A 216 7.86 -14.39 6.06
CA ILE A 216 6.73 -15.19 5.60
C ILE A 216 5.54 -14.29 5.22
N SER A 217 5.42 -13.12 5.84
CA SER A 217 4.37 -12.14 5.57
C SER A 217 4.82 -11.16 4.49
N GLN A 218 4.84 -11.61 3.23
CA GLN A 218 4.95 -10.64 2.13
C GLN A 218 3.79 -9.65 2.20
N PRO A 219 4.01 -8.35 1.94
CA PRO A 219 2.93 -7.39 1.81
C PRO A 219 1.92 -7.93 0.81
N THR A 220 0.72 -8.19 1.27
CA THR A 220 -0.34 -8.69 0.40
C THR A 220 -0.79 -7.52 -0.47
N ILE A 221 -0.10 -7.29 -1.59
CA ILE A 221 -0.40 -6.21 -2.55
C ILE A 221 -1.87 -6.30 -3.03
N ASN A 222 -2.49 -7.49 -2.93
CA ASN A 222 -3.77 -7.78 -3.56
C ASN A 222 -4.88 -8.37 -2.67
N HIS A 223 -4.81 -8.36 -1.33
CA HIS A 223 -6.04 -8.60 -0.54
C HIS A 223 -6.77 -7.27 -0.35
N GLN A 224 -7.27 -6.74 -1.47
CA GLN A 224 -8.15 -5.58 -1.51
C GLN A 224 -9.51 -5.98 -0.91
N TRP A 225 -9.61 -5.99 0.42
CA TRP A 225 -10.89 -5.97 1.10
C TRP A 225 -11.47 -4.56 0.95
N LEU A 226 -12.01 -4.27 -0.23
CA LEU A 226 -12.61 -2.98 -0.52
C LEU A 226 -13.88 -2.85 0.32
N LEU A 227 -14.02 -1.70 0.99
CA LEU A 227 -15.27 -1.35 1.66
C LEU A 227 -16.47 -1.36 0.68
N ASP A 228 -16.22 -1.31 -0.63
CA ASP A 228 -17.20 -1.49 -1.71
C ASP A 228 -18.10 -2.71 -1.53
N HIS A 229 -17.56 -3.86 -1.07
CA HIS A 229 -18.36 -5.05 -0.83
C HIS A 229 -19.17 -4.99 0.47
N HIS A 230 -18.82 -4.08 1.37
CA HIS A 230 -19.50 -3.87 2.65
C HIS A 230 -20.54 -2.76 2.60
N LEU A 231 -20.52 -1.88 1.59
CA LEU A 231 -21.47 -0.78 1.39
C LEU A 231 -22.67 -1.21 0.51
N ASN A 232 -23.30 -2.33 0.86
CA ASN A 232 -24.55 -2.82 0.26
C ASN A 232 -25.53 -3.14 1.40
N LYS A 233 -26.83 -2.89 1.21
CA LYS A 233 -27.87 -3.20 2.21
C LYS A 233 -27.86 -4.66 2.69
N THR A 234 -27.37 -5.59 1.88
CA THR A 234 -27.30 -7.02 2.23
C THR A 234 -25.98 -7.41 2.92
N SER A 235 -25.06 -6.47 3.14
CA SER A 235 -23.74 -6.76 3.67
C SER A 235 -23.73 -6.84 5.20
N LYS A 236 -22.68 -7.44 5.77
CA LYS A 236 -22.53 -7.50 7.23
C LYS A 236 -22.15 -6.12 7.79
N PRO A 237 -22.59 -5.79 9.02
CA PRO A 237 -22.15 -4.59 9.72
C PRO A 237 -20.63 -4.58 9.89
N PHE A 238 -20.05 -3.39 9.92
CA PHE A 238 -18.62 -3.17 10.17
C PHE A 238 -18.45 -2.08 11.24
N THR A 239 -17.26 -1.98 11.82
CA THR A 239 -16.94 -0.94 12.80
C THR A 239 -16.03 0.08 12.15
N LEU A 240 -16.39 1.36 12.26
CA LEU A 240 -15.51 2.45 11.88
C LEU A 240 -14.73 2.91 13.11
N PHE A 241 -13.42 3.06 12.96
CA PHE A 241 -12.52 3.55 13.99
C PHE A 241 -11.85 4.85 13.54
N VAL A 242 -11.64 5.74 14.51
CA VAL A 242 -10.87 6.96 14.35
C VAL A 242 -9.89 7.07 15.52
N GLU A 243 -8.60 7.07 15.22
CA GLU A 243 -7.52 7.31 16.19
C GLU A 243 -7.00 8.73 16.02
N ILE A 244 -6.94 9.48 17.12
CA ILE A 244 -6.52 10.88 17.14
C ILE A 244 -5.40 11.05 18.16
N ASN A 245 -4.25 11.53 17.71
CA ASN A 245 -3.17 11.97 18.58
C ASN A 245 -2.93 13.48 18.41
N ILE A 246 -2.76 14.20 19.51
CA ILE A 246 -2.60 15.65 19.53
C ILE A 246 -1.17 15.97 19.95
N ALA A 247 -0.42 16.66 19.09
CA ALA A 247 0.96 16.99 19.38
C ALA A 247 1.06 17.99 20.56
N GLY A 248 2.06 17.76 21.43
CA GLY A 248 2.44 18.69 22.49
C GLY A 248 1.71 18.46 23.80
N ASP A 249 0.73 17.56 23.83
CA ASP A 249 -0.01 17.26 25.05
C ASP A 249 0.67 16.18 25.92
N LYS A 250 1.59 15.37 25.36
CA LYS A 250 2.33 14.28 26.04
C LYS A 250 1.48 13.10 26.53
N HIS A 251 0.21 12.96 26.14
CA HIS A 251 -0.55 11.75 26.49
C HIS A 251 -0.91 10.90 25.27
N SER A 252 -1.55 9.76 25.54
CA SER A 252 -1.91 8.73 24.56
C SER A 252 -2.98 9.20 23.56
N SER A 253 -3.01 8.57 22.38
CA SER A 253 -4.04 8.86 21.38
C SER A 253 -5.43 8.42 21.87
N LEU A 254 -6.47 9.10 21.39
CA LEU A 254 -7.87 8.81 21.67
C LEU A 254 -8.47 7.96 20.56
N ILE A 255 -9.34 7.01 20.93
CA ILE A 255 -9.98 6.09 20.00
C ILE A 255 -11.48 6.28 20.04
N TYR A 256 -12.03 6.66 18.89
CA TYR A 256 -13.45 6.76 18.66
C TYR A 256 -13.90 5.62 17.77
N ALA A 257 -15.06 5.03 18.06
CA ALA A 257 -15.61 3.98 17.22
C ALA A 257 -17.13 4.00 17.18
N SER A 258 -17.67 3.44 16.10
CA SER A 258 -19.09 3.14 15.99
C SER A 258 -19.33 1.97 15.04
N ARG A 259 -20.37 1.20 15.33
CA ARG A 259 -20.84 0.15 14.43
C ARG A 259 -21.72 0.77 13.35
N ILE A 260 -21.35 0.53 12.10
CA ILE A 260 -22.10 0.93 10.92
C ILE A 260 -22.96 -0.25 10.48
N ASP A 261 -24.28 -0.09 10.60
CA ASP A 261 -25.25 -1.12 10.27
C ASP A 261 -26.01 -0.76 8.97
N PRO A 262 -25.95 -1.62 7.93
CA PRO A 262 -26.71 -1.40 6.69
C PRO A 262 -28.23 -1.39 6.87
N GLU A 263 -28.72 -2.03 7.94
CA GLU A 263 -30.15 -2.08 8.27
C GLU A 263 -30.61 -0.87 9.10
N SER A 264 -29.68 0.01 9.50
CA SER A 264 -30.03 1.21 10.27
C SER A 264 -30.98 2.11 9.47
N PRO A 265 -32.13 2.52 10.05
CA PRO A 265 -33.02 3.49 9.40
C PRO A 265 -32.40 4.89 9.34
N ASN A 266 -31.37 5.15 10.17
CA ASN A 266 -30.67 6.42 10.22
C ASN A 266 -29.42 6.35 9.32
N ALA A 267 -29.38 7.25 8.33
CA ALA A 267 -28.20 7.45 7.49
C ALA A 267 -27.02 8.10 8.24
N TYR A 268 -27.23 8.56 9.47
CA TYR A 268 -26.24 9.27 10.27
C TYR A 268 -25.88 8.47 11.51
N THR A 269 -24.58 8.30 11.74
CA THR A 269 -24.02 7.61 12.90
C THR A 269 -22.97 8.48 13.57
N LEU A 270 -23.09 8.66 14.88
CA LEU A 270 -22.06 9.32 15.70
C LEU A 270 -21.05 8.30 16.20
N LEU A 271 -19.77 8.66 16.21
CA LEU A 271 -18.75 7.88 16.90
C LEU A 271 -18.60 8.38 18.33
N ASN A 272 -18.43 7.42 19.22
CA ASN A 272 -18.21 7.68 20.63
C ASN A 272 -16.76 7.35 20.99
N LEU A 273 -16.22 8.07 21.97
CA LEU A 273 -14.95 7.72 22.57
C LEU A 273 -15.08 6.36 23.25
N ILE A 274 -14.24 5.40 22.85
CA ILE A 274 -14.22 4.05 23.41
C ILE A 274 -12.98 3.79 24.27
N GLY A 275 -11.92 4.57 24.11
CA GLY A 275 -10.67 4.33 24.82
C GLY A 275 -9.49 5.16 24.34
N HIS A 276 -8.29 4.72 24.69
CA HIS A 276 -7.04 5.40 24.40
C HIS A 276 -5.87 4.43 24.20
N SER A 277 -4.73 4.93 23.71
CA SER A 277 -3.58 4.11 23.34
C SER A 277 -2.52 3.86 24.43
N HIS A 278 -2.87 4.04 25.71
CA HIS A 278 -1.88 3.84 26.76
C HIS A 278 -1.55 2.36 26.89
N GLY A 279 -0.26 2.01 26.75
CA GLY A 279 0.20 0.61 26.74
C GLY A 279 0.17 -0.07 25.37
N SER A 280 -0.56 0.48 24.39
CA SER A 280 -0.79 -0.11 23.07
C SER A 280 0.42 -0.16 22.15
N LEU A 281 1.58 0.36 22.57
CA LEU A 281 2.82 0.30 21.80
C LEU A 281 3.34 -1.14 21.63
N LYS A 282 2.94 -2.05 22.51
CA LYS A 282 3.42 -3.43 22.52
C LYS A 282 2.57 -4.37 21.65
N ASP A 283 1.25 -4.19 21.69
CA ASP A 283 0.26 -5.14 21.16
C ASP A 283 -0.86 -4.47 20.33
N GLY A 284 -0.96 -3.14 20.36
CA GLY A 284 -2.04 -2.41 19.69
C GLY A 284 -3.41 -2.58 20.35
N GLU A 285 -3.47 -3.01 21.61
CA GLU A 285 -4.75 -3.14 22.32
C GLU A 285 -5.31 -1.79 22.76
N ILE A 286 -6.63 -1.63 22.72
CA ILE A 286 -7.30 -0.42 23.17
C ILE A 286 -7.43 -0.47 24.69
N ASN A 287 -7.00 0.58 25.38
CA ASN A 287 -7.30 0.76 26.79
C ASN A 287 -8.68 1.44 26.95
N TYR A 288 -9.62 0.75 27.59
CA TYR A 288 -11.01 1.20 27.78
C TYR A 288 -11.21 2.07 29.04
N GLU A 289 -10.15 2.40 29.79
CA GLU A 289 -10.25 3.20 31.01
C GLU A 289 -10.39 4.70 30.70
N ILE A 290 -11.63 5.14 30.48
CA ILE A 290 -11.94 6.53 30.07
C ILE A 290 -11.98 7.50 31.27
N SER A 291 -12.17 6.99 32.50
CA SER A 291 -12.29 7.79 33.73
C SER A 291 -11.10 8.71 34.00
N GLN A 292 -9.93 8.39 33.44
CA GLN A 292 -8.69 9.15 33.61
C GLN A 292 -8.46 10.23 32.53
N LEU A 293 -9.38 10.45 31.59
CA LEU A 293 -9.21 11.33 30.41
C LEU A 293 -10.02 12.67 30.40
N PRO A 294 -10.48 13.24 31.52
CA PRO A 294 -11.57 14.23 31.51
C PRO A 294 -11.28 15.52 30.74
N ALA A 295 -10.02 15.98 30.66
CA ALA A 295 -9.69 17.26 30.00
C ALA A 295 -9.61 17.17 28.46
N ARG A 296 -9.41 15.96 27.89
CA ARG A 296 -9.07 15.77 26.46
C ARG A 296 -10.28 15.51 25.57
N ILE A 297 -11.37 15.00 26.15
CA ILE A 297 -12.64 14.71 25.45
C ILE A 297 -13.16 15.97 24.74
N ASN A 298 -12.92 17.15 25.32
CA ASN A 298 -13.42 18.41 24.80
C ASN A 298 -12.68 18.95 23.57
N GLN A 299 -11.67 18.28 23.02
CA GLN A 299 -10.99 18.75 21.80
C GLN A 299 -11.70 18.32 20.51
N VAL A 300 -12.44 17.22 20.56
CA VAL A 300 -13.28 16.74 19.46
C VAL A 300 -14.72 17.14 19.76
N GLU A 301 -15.32 17.94 18.88
CA GLU A 301 -16.72 18.35 19.04
C GLU A 301 -17.64 17.17 18.69
N ARG A 302 -17.40 16.55 17.54
CA ARG A 302 -18.13 15.39 17.06
C ARG A 302 -17.38 14.68 15.93
N ILE A 303 -17.71 13.42 15.76
CA ILE A 303 -17.38 12.65 14.56
C ILE A 303 -18.68 12.07 14.03
N LEU A 304 -19.09 12.54 12.85
CA LEU A 304 -20.33 12.18 12.21
C LEU A 304 -20.04 11.36 10.95
N VAL A 305 -20.74 10.26 10.79
CA VAL A 305 -20.68 9.43 9.59
C VAL A 305 -22.03 9.47 8.93
N LYS A 306 -22.04 9.79 7.64
CA LYS A 306 -23.19 9.64 6.76
C LYS A 306 -22.98 8.45 5.83
N THR A 307 -23.90 7.51 5.84
CA THR A 307 -23.91 6.37 4.91
C THR A 307 -25.07 6.49 3.93
N ILE A 308 -24.79 6.18 2.68
CA ILE A 308 -25.79 6.03 1.62
C ILE A 308 -25.63 4.61 1.09
N TRP A 309 -26.64 3.80 1.30
CA TRP A 309 -26.70 2.41 0.85
C TRP A 309 -27.42 2.31 -0.48
N LYS A 310 -27.02 1.34 -1.30
CA LYS A 310 -27.75 0.96 -2.52
C LYS A 310 -28.22 -0.48 -2.42
#